data_AF-A0A369XIN3-F1
#
_entry.id   AF-A0A369XIN3-F1
#
_cell.length_a   1.000
_cell.length_b   1.000
_cell.length_c   1.000
_cell.angle_alpha   90.00
_cell.angle_beta   90.00
_cell.angle_gamma   90.00
#
_symmetry.space_group_name_H-M   'P 1'
#
loop_
_entity.id
_entity.type
_entity.pdbx_description
1 polymer ?
#
loop_
_entity_poly.entity_id
_entity_poly.type
_entity_poly.pdbx_seq_one_letter_code
_entity_poly.pdbx_strand_id
1 'polypeptide(L)'
;MANEDTTRLTVTFSRETDLALRAFLGAQGMRKGDLSKFIEDAVRWRMFDQAVQGMKARNADIDPDDLQAAIDEACATVRQEMWPTPVKDS
;
A
#
# COMPACT_ATOMS: atom_id res chain seq x y z
N MET A 1 16.58 4.62 25.74
CA MET A 1 16.54 3.75 24.56
C MET A 1 16.25 4.66 23.39
N ALA A 2 17.21 4.81 22.46
CA ALA A 2 17.00 5.64 21.27
C ALA A 2 15.87 5.01 20.44
N ASN A 3 15.01 5.83 19.85
CA ASN A 3 13.90 5.37 19.02
C ASN A 3 14.48 4.81 17.71
N GLU A 4 14.76 3.51 17.66
CA GLU A 4 15.54 2.86 16.58
C GLU A 4 14.76 2.66 15.26
N ASP A 5 13.45 2.94 15.22
CA ASP A 5 12.59 2.66 14.05
C ASP A 5 12.35 3.87 13.12
N THR A 6 13.03 5.00 13.30
CA THR A 6 12.80 6.20 12.47
C THR A 6 14.05 6.68 11.75
N THR A 7 14.03 6.66 10.42
CA THR A 7 15.07 7.26 9.58
C THR A 7 14.77 8.72 9.29
N ARG A 8 15.75 9.61 9.48
CA ARG A 8 15.63 11.02 9.09
C ARG A 8 15.95 11.19 7.61
N LEU A 9 15.01 11.78 6.88
CA LEU A 9 15.15 12.11 5.46
C LEU A 9 15.16 13.63 5.27
N THR A 10 16.01 14.13 4.36
CA THR A 10 15.95 15.51 3.87
C THR A 10 15.42 15.49 2.43
N VAL A 11 14.36 16.26 2.16
CA VAL A 11 13.73 16.36 0.85
C VAL A 11 13.56 17.82 0.45
N THR A 12 13.64 18.09 -0.84
CA THR A 12 13.44 19.43 -1.41
C THR A 12 12.15 19.45 -2.21
N PHE A 13 11.29 20.42 -1.91
CA PHE A 13 10.07 20.70 -2.66
C PHE A 13 10.22 22.01 -3.42
N SER A 14 9.39 22.20 -4.46
CA SER A 14 9.18 23.54 -5.00
C SER A 14 8.55 24.43 -3.92
N ARG A 15 8.79 25.75 -4.00
CA ARG A 15 8.21 26.72 -3.07
C ARG A 15 6.68 26.68 -3.08
N GLU A 16 6.10 26.50 -4.26
CA GLU A 16 4.64 26.41 -4.44
C GLU A 16 4.07 25.18 -3.74
N THR A 17 4.71 24.02 -3.91
CA THR A 17 4.28 22.77 -3.28
C THR A 17 4.38 22.85 -1.76
N ASP A 18 5.47 23.41 -1.21
CA ASP A 18 5.60 23.61 0.25
C ASP A 18 4.50 24.52 0.80
N LEU A 19 4.20 25.62 0.10
CA LEU A 19 3.14 26.54 0.51
C LEU A 19 1.77 25.87 0.49
N ALA A 20 1.43 25.16 -0.59
CA ALA A 20 0.17 24.44 -0.73
C ALA A 20 0.02 23.36 0.35
N LEU A 21 1.08 22.59 0.60
CA LEU A 21 1.11 21.55 1.62
C LEU A 21 0.89 22.11 3.02
N ARG A 22 1.59 23.19 3.38
CA ARG A 22 1.43 23.85 4.68
C ARG A 22 0.05 24.48 4.84
N ALA A 23 -0.51 25.08 3.79
CA ALA A 23 -1.86 25.63 3.83
C ALA A 23 -2.91 24.52 4.05
N PHE A 24 -2.77 23.40 3.33
CA PHE A 24 -3.64 22.23 3.48
C PHE A 24 -3.61 21.66 4.89
N LEU A 25 -2.42 21.40 5.44
CA LEU A 25 -2.28 20.89 6.82
C LEU A 25 -2.71 21.93 7.85
N GLY A 26 -2.43 23.21 7.62
CA GLY A 26 -2.85 24.32 8.48
C GLY A 26 -4.37 24.39 8.62
N ALA A 27 -5.10 24.21 7.53
CA ALA A 27 -6.57 24.15 7.55
C ALA A 27 -7.14 22.99 8.38
N GLN A 28 -6.35 21.94 8.63
CA GLN A 28 -6.73 20.77 9.43
C GLN A 28 -6.24 20.86 10.90
N GLY A 29 -5.61 21.97 11.30
CA GLY A 29 -5.12 22.16 12.67
C GLY A 29 -3.74 21.54 12.94
N MET A 30 -2.83 21.67 11.97
CA MET A 30 -1.46 21.14 11.97
C MET A 30 -0.76 21.16 13.35
N ARG A 31 -0.21 20.01 13.75
CA ARG A 31 0.66 19.82 14.91
C ARG A 31 2.09 19.51 14.48
N LYS A 32 3.02 19.62 15.42
CA LYS A 32 4.41 19.20 15.21
C LYS A 32 4.45 17.70 14.88
N GLY A 33 4.96 17.36 13.70
CA GLY A 33 5.07 15.96 13.22
C GLY A 33 4.08 15.62 12.11
N ASP A 34 3.01 16.39 11.93
CA ASP A 34 1.98 16.10 10.91
C ASP A 34 2.52 16.21 9.49
N LEU A 35 3.49 17.09 9.25
CA LEU A 35 4.17 17.19 7.95
C LEU A 35 4.93 15.91 7.60
N SER A 36 5.72 15.39 8.54
CA SER A 36 6.48 14.15 8.31
C SER A 36 5.56 12.96 8.10
N LYS A 37 4.50 12.85 8.91
CA LYS A 37 3.49 11.81 8.78
C LYS A 37 2.75 11.90 7.43
N PHE A 38 2.35 13.10 7.02
CA PHE A 38 1.68 13.31 5.74
C PHE A 38 2.57 12.89 4.56
N ILE A 39 3.85 13.26 4.58
CA ILE A 39 4.81 12.87 3.55
C ILE A 39 4.99 11.34 3.54
N GLU A 40 5.10 10.71 4.71
CA GLU A 40 5.21 9.25 4.82
C GLU A 40 3.97 8.54 4.25
N ASP A 41 2.76 8.98 4.61
CA ASP A 41 1.51 8.42 4.12
C ASP A 41 1.39 8.60 2.59
N ALA A 42 1.78 9.76 2.06
CA ALA A 42 1.79 10.03 0.62
C ALA A 42 2.78 9.11 -0.14
N VAL A 43 3.96 8.86 0.43
CA VAL A 43 4.95 7.93 -0.16
C VAL A 43 4.41 6.50 -0.17
N ARG A 44 3.83 6.02 0.95
CA ARG A 44 3.22 4.69 1.02
C ARG A 44 2.11 4.53 -0.01
N TRP A 45 1.22 5.53 -0.10
CA TRP A 45 0.14 5.54 -1.09
C TRP A 45 0.66 5.50 -2.52
N ARG A 46 1.71 6.28 -2.83
CA ARG A 46 2.28 6.31 -4.17
C ARG A 46 2.91 4.96 -4.55
N MET A 47 3.67 4.35 -3.63
CA MET A 47 4.27 3.03 -3.85
C MET A 47 3.19 1.96 -4.05
N PHE A 48 2.13 1.98 -3.24
CA PHE A 48 1.02 1.05 -3.37
C PHE A 48 0.29 1.21 -4.71
N ASP A 49 -0.07 2.44 -5.09
CA ASP A 49 -0.69 2.72 -6.38
C ASP A 49 0.20 2.23 -7.54
N GLN A 50 1.50 2.51 -7.52
CA GLN A 50 2.43 2.03 -8.54
C GLN A 50 2.50 0.49 -8.61
N ALA A 51 2.49 -0.20 -7.47
CA ALA A 51 2.46 -1.66 -7.43
C ALA A 51 1.16 -2.21 -8.04
N VAL A 52 0.01 -1.62 -7.67
CA VAL A 52 -1.30 -1.99 -8.22
C VAL A 52 -1.35 -1.73 -9.73
N GLN A 53 -0.91 -0.57 -10.20
CA GLN A 53 -0.86 -0.28 -11.63
C GLN A 53 0.10 -1.22 -12.36
N GLY A 54 1.25 -1.55 -11.77
CA GLY A 54 2.20 -2.52 -12.33
C GLY A 54 1.60 -3.91 -12.45
N MET A 55 0.86 -4.38 -11.44
CA MET A 55 0.16 -5.67 -11.49
C MET A 55 -0.97 -5.64 -12.53
N LYS A 56 -1.77 -4.57 -12.56
CA LYS A 56 -2.83 -4.40 -13.57
C LYS A 56 -2.28 -4.37 -14.98
N ALA A 57 -1.19 -3.64 -15.23
CA ALA A 57 -0.54 -3.59 -16.53
C ALA A 57 0.02 -4.96 -16.97
N ARG A 58 0.58 -5.74 -16.04
CA ARG A 58 1.06 -7.09 -16.31
C ARG A 58 -0.06 -8.09 -16.61
N ASN A 59 -1.24 -7.86 -16.03
CA ASN A 59 -2.41 -8.71 -16.21
C ASN A 59 -3.41 -8.11 -17.21
N ALA A 60 -3.04 -7.06 -17.94
CA ALA A 60 -3.97 -6.30 -18.79
C ALA A 60 -4.50 -7.12 -19.98
N ASP A 61 -3.72 -8.12 -20.43
CA ASP A 61 -4.07 -9.02 -21.52
C ASP A 61 -4.73 -10.32 -21.02
N ILE A 62 -4.94 -10.48 -19.71
CA ILE A 62 -5.60 -11.64 -19.11
C ILE A 62 -7.10 -11.34 -19.05
N ASP A 63 -7.91 -12.28 -19.54
CA ASP A 63 -9.36 -12.17 -19.43
C ASP A 63 -9.78 -12.06 -17.95
N PRO A 64 -10.70 -11.15 -17.58
CA PRO A 64 -11.12 -10.97 -16.19
C PRO A 64 -11.64 -12.26 -15.53
N ASP A 65 -12.28 -13.15 -16.29
CA ASP A 65 -12.79 -14.42 -15.76
C ASP A 65 -11.65 -15.40 -15.49
N ASP A 66 -10.62 -15.41 -16.35
CA ASP A 66 -9.40 -16.21 -16.15
C ASP A 66 -8.58 -15.71 -14.94
N LEU A 67 -8.51 -14.38 -14.76
CA LEU A 67 -7.85 -13.77 -13.61
C LEU A 67 -8.60 -14.10 -12.30
N GLN A 68 -9.93 -14.06 -12.32
CA GLN A 68 -10.75 -14.42 -11.17
C GLN A 68 -10.64 -15.92 -10.85
N ALA A 69 -10.64 -16.79 -11.85
CA ALA A 69 -10.42 -18.22 -11.67
C ALA A 69 -9.05 -18.52 -11.03
N ALA A 70 -7.99 -17.83 -11.47
CA ALA A 70 -6.65 -17.97 -10.88
C ALA A 70 -6.58 -17.49 -9.42
N ILE A 71 -7.30 -16.41 -9.07
CA ILE A 71 -7.43 -15.94 -7.68
C ILE A 71 -8.15 -16.99 -6.82
N ASP A 72 -9.26 -17.54 -7.33
CA ASP A 72 -10.08 -18.51 -6.60
C ASP A 72 -9.32 -19.82 -6.36
N GLU A 73 -8.55 -20.28 -7.35
CA GLU A 73 -7.67 -21.44 -7.23
C GLU A 73 -6.58 -21.23 -6.16
N ALA A 74 -5.90 -20.08 -6.17
CA ALA A 74 -4.88 -19.75 -5.18
C ALA A 74 -5.47 -19.68 -3.76
N CYS A 75 -6.64 -19.04 -3.59
CA CYS A 75 -7.35 -19.00 -2.31
C CYS A 75 -7.83 -20.37 -1.84
N ALA A 76 -8.28 -21.24 -2.75
CA ALA A 76 -8.68 -22.60 -2.43
C ALA A 76 -7.48 -23.43 -1.93
N THR A 77 -6.32 -23.26 -2.55
CA THR A 77 -5.06 -23.93 -2.17
C THR A 77 -4.64 -23.55 -0.76
N VAL A 78 -4.53 -22.25 -0.46
CA VAL A 78 -4.19 -21.76 0.89
C VAL A 78 -5.21 -22.24 1.94
N ARG A 79 -6.49 -22.29 1.59
CA ARG A 79 -7.55 -22.79 2.48
C ARG A 79 -7.38 -24.28 2.79
N GLN A 80 -6.98 -25.10 1.82
CA GLN A 80 -6.69 -26.52 2.04
C GLN A 80 -5.44 -26.73 2.90
N GLU A 81 -4.42 -25.90 2.72
CA GLU A 81 -3.19 -25.96 3.53
C GLU A 81 -3.43 -25.52 4.98
N MET A 82 -4.21 -24.45 5.19
CA MET A 82 -4.50 -23.90 6.51
C MET A 82 -5.58 -24.69 7.26
N TRP A 83 -6.47 -25.37 6.55
CA TRP A 83 -7.55 -26.17 7.13
C TRP A 83 -7.73 -27.49 6.37
N PRO A 84 -6.77 -28.43 6.49
CA PRO A 84 -6.86 -29.70 5.80
C PRO A 84 -8.13 -30.40 6.25
N THR A 85 -9.02 -30.67 5.29
CA THR A 85 -10.26 -31.40 5.58
C THR A 85 -9.86 -32.81 5.98
N PRO A 86 -10.36 -33.37 7.11
CA PRO A 86 -9.98 -34.71 7.50
C PRO A 86 -10.45 -35.67 6.40
N VAL A 87 -9.50 -36.39 5.79
CA VAL A 87 -9.82 -37.49 4.88
C VAL A 87 -10.62 -38.50 5.68
N LYS A 88 -11.90 -38.66 5.33
CA LYS A 88 -12.76 -39.66 5.94
C LYS A 88 -12.39 -41.01 5.32
N ASP A 89 -11.44 -41.70 5.93
CA ASP A 89 -11.12 -43.08 5.60
C ASP A 89 -12.41 -43.92 5.76
N SER A 90 -12.77 -44.65 4.70
CA SER A 90 -13.85 -45.65 4.66
C SER A 90 -13.35 -46.87 3.90
#